data_AF-A0A3B8V964-F1
#
_entry.id   AF-A0A3B8V964-F1
#
_cell.length_a   1.000
_cell.length_b   1.000
_cell.length_c   1.000
_cell.angle_alpha   90.00
_cell.angle_beta   90.00
_cell.angle_gamma   90.00
#
_symmetry.space_group_name_H-M   'P 1'
#
loop_
_entity.id
_entity.type
_entity.pdbx_description
1 polymer ?
#
loop_
_entity_poly.entity_id
_entity_poly.type
_entity_poly.pdbx_seq_one_letter_code
_entity_poly.pdbx_strand_id
1 'polypeptide(L)'
;MTSIFSTMIRIDRIQLMTLTCLLVFGLTSEGLAQKGPAGPPPPPQSDPEKFLAELGGDLKMAVRVQAMSGEDAKAVWDAVSKLVGEDKEPNDEDAKENTGGHLWYAMRVPDGGDFRTLLRPEFIRRDIELVVDRLDLDDATAPIAESVLLDYEDAFETEASRFRELLELAANEVEIARLEPIFQAADASNQRALESRIADGMAERGVSDEKVRGTLDWIDSRMAGMRTRLAMLEPMVERRRERLADAGGDIDARAVIAAMNRMDQRRRELRTATVDSIATLVEPGMETSLEDLLDEIRIQHGMADSRMGGATTDIVAALGSIDAASYEAAGLATDEPEMLREIALSFDARTEARIRREKQALERSIEMSESGGEGDSRIRERLRNAATAELTAELAVRDAIIGRVDLIRARLEDVDPESAATFLDVARRTGFRA
;
A
#
# COMPACT_ATOMS: atom_id res chain seq x y z
N MET A 1 15.13 -21.95 48.01
CA MET A 1 16.49 -22.28 47.52
C MET A 1 16.34 -23.11 46.27
N THR A 2 16.77 -22.51 45.17
CA THR A 2 16.59 -22.90 43.76
C THR A 2 17.43 -24.11 43.38
N SER A 3 16.80 -25.10 42.76
CA SER A 3 17.44 -26.17 41.99
C SER A 3 17.37 -25.77 40.51
N ILE A 4 18.52 -25.49 39.90
CA ILE A 4 18.68 -25.13 38.48
C ILE A 4 19.27 -26.35 37.78
N PHE A 5 18.42 -27.20 37.22
CA PHE A 5 18.78 -28.10 36.13
C PHE A 5 17.51 -28.42 35.35
N SER A 6 17.37 -27.84 34.16
CA SER A 6 16.82 -28.49 32.95
C SER A 6 16.59 -27.44 31.85
N THR A 7 17.60 -27.14 31.04
CA THR A 7 17.41 -26.83 29.61
C THR A 7 18.70 -27.10 28.85
N MET A 8 19.02 -28.40 28.72
CA MET A 8 20.00 -28.89 27.76
C MET A 8 19.24 -29.22 26.46
N ILE A 9 18.96 -28.23 25.61
CA ILE A 9 18.45 -28.48 24.24
C ILE A 9 19.07 -27.46 23.26
N ARG A 10 20.00 -27.99 22.43
CA ARG A 10 20.38 -27.55 21.06
C ARG A 10 20.98 -26.14 20.86
N ILE A 11 22.26 -25.96 21.22
CA ILE A 11 23.12 -24.91 20.62
C ILE A 11 24.19 -25.51 19.67
N ASP A 12 24.47 -26.82 19.75
CA ASP A 12 25.59 -27.41 19.00
C ASP A 12 25.36 -27.65 17.50
N ARG A 13 24.11 -27.68 17.00
CA ARG A 13 23.87 -28.00 15.58
C ARG A 13 23.97 -26.80 14.63
N ILE A 14 23.70 -25.59 15.12
CA ILE A 14 23.72 -24.37 14.28
C ILE A 14 25.17 -23.90 14.07
N GLN A 15 26.02 -23.97 15.11
CA GLN A 15 27.45 -23.67 14.99
C GLN A 15 28.21 -24.68 14.12
N LEU A 16 27.83 -25.97 14.13
CA LEU A 16 28.49 -27.00 13.32
C LEU A 16 28.17 -26.89 11.81
N MET A 17 26.95 -26.49 11.44
CA MET A 17 26.55 -26.28 10.03
C MET A 17 27.01 -24.93 9.45
N THR A 18 27.11 -23.87 10.25
CA THR A 18 27.61 -22.55 9.79
C THR A 18 29.12 -22.56 9.52
N LEU A 19 29.86 -23.42 10.23
CA LEU A 19 31.30 -23.62 10.07
C LEU A 19 31.69 -24.35 8.76
N THR A 20 30.84 -25.26 8.30
CA THR A 20 31.10 -26.08 7.11
C THR A 20 30.98 -25.25 5.82
N CYS A 21 30.10 -24.25 5.78
CA CYS A 21 29.96 -23.34 4.64
C CYS A 21 31.16 -22.39 4.43
N LEU A 22 31.90 -22.04 5.49
CA LEU A 22 33.15 -21.29 5.37
C LEU A 22 34.29 -22.17 4.82
N LEU A 23 34.28 -23.47 5.10
CA LEU A 23 35.29 -24.43 4.61
C LEU A 23 35.07 -24.87 3.16
N VAL A 24 33.83 -25.02 2.68
CA VAL A 24 33.53 -25.47 1.31
C VAL A 24 33.99 -24.47 0.23
N PHE A 25 34.08 -23.18 0.53
CA PHE A 25 34.53 -22.16 -0.44
C PHE A 25 36.01 -21.77 -0.31
N GLY A 26 36.73 -22.30 0.68
CA GLY A 26 38.18 -22.17 0.76
C GLY A 26 38.94 -23.01 -0.27
N LEU A 27 38.24 -23.64 -1.23
CA LEU A 27 38.78 -24.49 -2.31
C LEU A 27 38.41 -23.98 -3.72
N THR A 28 37.80 -22.80 -3.87
CA THR A 28 37.54 -22.17 -5.19
C THR A 28 38.13 -20.77 -5.33
N SER A 29 39.22 -20.49 -4.62
CA SER A 29 39.95 -19.22 -4.65
C SER A 29 40.74 -18.93 -5.94
N GLU A 30 40.50 -19.66 -7.04
CA GLU A 30 41.15 -19.38 -8.34
C GLU A 30 40.29 -18.53 -9.29
N GLY A 31 39.11 -18.05 -8.88
CA GLY A 31 38.18 -17.35 -9.78
C GLY A 31 37.98 -15.84 -9.60
N LEU A 32 38.51 -15.18 -8.56
CA LEU A 32 38.11 -13.79 -8.22
C LEU A 32 39.27 -12.82 -7.97
N ALA A 33 40.47 -13.14 -8.44
CA ALA A 33 41.62 -12.24 -8.41
C ALA A 33 41.95 -11.72 -9.81
N GLN A 34 41.12 -10.83 -10.37
CA GLN A 34 41.50 -9.84 -11.39
C GLN A 34 40.29 -8.98 -11.79
N LYS A 35 40.00 -7.95 -10.99
CA LYS A 35 39.54 -6.67 -11.53
C LYS A 35 40.41 -5.61 -10.86
N GLY A 36 41.18 -4.87 -11.66
CA GLY A 36 41.93 -3.70 -11.19
C GLY A 36 41.00 -2.67 -10.54
N PRO A 37 41.54 -1.57 -9.97
CA PRO A 37 40.72 -0.62 -9.22
C PRO A 37 39.60 -0.13 -10.13
N ALA A 38 38.38 -0.57 -9.85
CA ALA A 38 37.21 -0.04 -10.51
C ALA A 38 37.23 1.47 -10.26
N GLY A 39 37.01 2.27 -11.31
CA GLY A 39 36.76 3.70 -11.13
C GLY A 39 35.68 3.93 -10.06
N PRO A 40 35.61 5.13 -9.46
CA PRO A 40 34.64 5.41 -8.41
C PRO A 40 33.25 4.92 -8.85
N PRO A 41 32.51 4.21 -7.97
CA PRO A 41 31.22 3.66 -8.34
C PRO A 41 30.32 4.76 -8.92
N PRO A 42 29.53 4.46 -9.97
CA PRO A 42 28.56 5.44 -10.45
C PRO A 42 27.61 5.83 -9.32
N PRO A 43 27.23 7.11 -9.19
CA PRO A 43 26.28 7.54 -8.17
C PRO A 43 24.96 6.76 -8.30
N PRO A 44 24.24 6.53 -7.19
CA PRO A 44 23.05 5.67 -7.14
C PRO A 44 21.97 6.08 -8.15
N GLN A 45 21.88 7.38 -8.47
CA GLN A 45 20.94 7.94 -9.44
C GLN A 45 21.28 7.64 -10.91
N SER A 46 22.54 7.35 -11.22
CA SER A 46 23.00 7.16 -12.60
C SER A 46 22.91 5.70 -13.09
N ASP A 47 22.96 4.75 -12.17
CA ASP A 47 22.79 3.32 -12.45
C ASP A 47 22.24 2.59 -11.20
N PRO A 48 20.93 2.76 -10.90
CA PRO A 48 20.28 2.19 -9.72
C PRO A 48 20.44 0.68 -9.59
N GLU A 49 20.30 -0.04 -10.70
CA GLU A 49 20.31 -1.50 -10.74
C GLU A 49 21.70 -2.04 -10.39
N LYS A 50 22.75 -1.44 -10.95
CA LYS A 50 24.12 -1.80 -10.63
C LYS A 50 24.49 -1.42 -9.20
N PHE A 51 24.07 -0.24 -8.74
CA PHE A 51 24.29 0.19 -7.36
C PHE A 51 23.66 -0.79 -6.36
N LEU A 52 22.39 -1.16 -6.58
CA LEU A 52 21.69 -2.15 -5.77
C LEU A 52 22.37 -3.52 -5.89
N ALA A 53 22.70 -4.02 -7.07
CA ALA A 53 23.36 -5.32 -7.21
C ALA A 53 24.66 -5.43 -6.40
N GLU A 54 25.47 -4.36 -6.38
CA GLU A 54 26.71 -4.33 -5.62
C GLU A 54 26.48 -4.19 -4.10
N LEU A 55 25.51 -3.37 -3.67
CA LEU A 55 25.09 -3.29 -2.27
C LEU A 55 24.57 -4.63 -1.74
N GLY A 56 23.80 -5.36 -2.55
CA GLY A 56 23.27 -6.68 -2.20
C GLY A 56 24.40 -7.70 -2.02
N GLY A 57 25.51 -7.52 -2.75
CA GLY A 57 26.74 -8.25 -2.53
C GLY A 57 27.39 -7.95 -1.17
N ASP A 58 27.43 -6.69 -0.77
CA ASP A 58 28.01 -6.26 0.52
C ASP A 58 27.16 -6.71 1.71
N LEU A 59 25.84 -6.59 1.61
CA LEU A 59 24.91 -7.06 2.65
C LEU A 59 25.03 -8.55 2.91
N LYS A 60 25.08 -9.37 1.85
CA LYS A 60 25.35 -10.81 1.97
C LYS A 60 26.69 -11.08 2.67
N MET A 61 27.68 -10.22 2.43
CA MET A 61 28.97 -10.33 3.09
C MET A 61 28.92 -9.97 4.56
N ALA A 62 28.28 -8.87 4.93
CA ALA A 62 28.08 -8.45 6.32
C ALA A 62 27.38 -9.54 7.16
N VAL A 63 26.39 -10.22 6.56
CA VAL A 63 25.73 -11.38 7.17
C VAL A 63 26.70 -12.55 7.33
N ARG A 64 27.46 -12.87 6.28
CA ARG A 64 28.39 -14.00 6.26
C ARG A 64 29.49 -13.87 7.31
N VAL A 65 29.97 -12.66 7.57
CA VAL A 65 31.01 -12.37 8.57
C VAL A 65 30.43 -12.11 9.96
N GLN A 66 29.10 -12.23 10.14
CA GLN A 66 28.41 -11.95 11.40
C GLN A 66 28.65 -10.52 11.91
N ALA A 67 28.79 -9.56 10.99
CA ALA A 67 28.73 -8.14 11.28
C ALA A 67 27.26 -7.64 11.36
N MET A 68 26.34 -8.41 10.78
CA MET A 68 24.92 -8.06 10.68
C MET A 68 24.07 -9.33 10.66
N SER A 69 22.81 -9.28 11.13
CA SER A 69 21.88 -10.39 10.96
C SER A 69 21.29 -10.42 9.53
N GLY A 70 20.76 -11.58 9.13
CA GLY A 70 20.08 -11.69 7.83
C GLY A 70 18.79 -10.86 7.73
N GLU A 71 18.12 -10.63 8.85
CA GLU A 71 16.91 -9.81 8.94
C GLU A 71 17.24 -8.32 8.77
N ASP A 72 18.29 -7.84 9.44
CA ASP A 72 18.79 -6.47 9.27
C ASP A 72 19.24 -6.22 7.84
N ALA A 73 19.95 -7.18 7.23
CA ALA A 73 20.40 -7.05 5.84
C ALA A 73 19.23 -6.95 4.86
N LYS A 74 18.14 -7.68 5.11
CA LYS A 74 16.91 -7.55 4.32
C LYS A 74 16.24 -6.20 4.56
N ALA A 75 16.15 -5.73 5.80
CA ALA A 75 15.56 -4.44 6.13
C ALA A 75 16.30 -3.27 5.47
N VAL A 76 17.64 -3.32 5.48
CA VAL A 76 18.50 -2.35 4.79
C VAL A 76 18.30 -2.42 3.28
N TRP A 77 18.28 -3.63 2.70
CA TRP A 77 18.04 -3.81 1.27
C TRP A 77 16.73 -3.16 0.83
N ASP A 78 15.65 -3.42 1.56
CA ASP A 78 14.32 -2.88 1.26
C ASP A 78 14.30 -1.35 1.39
N ALA A 79 14.98 -0.79 2.41
CA ALA A 79 15.07 0.66 2.61
C ALA A 79 15.89 1.36 1.50
N VAL A 80 17.05 0.82 1.13
CA VAL A 80 17.88 1.42 0.07
C VAL A 80 17.24 1.27 -1.30
N SER A 81 16.55 0.16 -1.57
CA SER A 81 15.84 -0.03 -2.84
C SER A 81 14.76 1.03 -3.06
N LYS A 82 14.05 1.43 -1.99
CA LYS A 82 13.08 2.54 -2.03
C LYS A 82 13.77 3.90 -2.18
N LEU A 83 14.78 4.15 -1.35
CA LEU A 83 15.55 5.40 -1.37
C LEU A 83 16.14 5.70 -2.75
N VAL A 84 16.67 4.69 -3.46
CA VAL A 84 17.26 4.82 -4.79
C VAL A 84 16.20 4.73 -5.90
N GLY A 85 15.07 4.07 -5.65
CA GLY A 85 13.96 3.91 -6.59
C GLY A 85 12.99 5.10 -6.68
N GLU A 86 12.95 5.97 -5.67
CA GLU A 86 12.03 7.13 -5.58
C GLU A 86 12.19 8.18 -6.70
N ASP A 87 13.31 8.20 -7.43
CA ASP A 87 13.52 9.14 -8.56
C ASP A 87 12.94 8.62 -9.89
N LYS A 88 12.34 7.42 -9.94
CA LYS A 88 11.49 7.02 -11.06
C LYS A 88 10.05 7.42 -10.73
N GLU A 89 9.51 8.39 -11.46
CA GLU A 89 8.05 8.53 -11.60
C GLU A 89 7.48 7.12 -11.83
N PRO A 90 6.42 6.71 -11.12
CA PRO A 90 5.81 5.41 -11.33
C PRO A 90 5.35 5.36 -12.78
N ASN A 91 6.14 4.72 -13.63
CA ASN A 91 5.76 4.51 -15.00
C ASN A 91 4.69 3.41 -14.95
N ASP A 92 3.45 3.74 -15.34
CA ASP A 92 2.30 2.83 -15.37
C ASP A 92 2.54 1.54 -16.19
N GLU A 93 3.68 1.45 -16.88
CA GLU A 93 4.13 0.28 -17.64
C GLU A 93 4.79 -0.83 -16.80
N ASP A 94 5.41 -0.52 -15.65
CA ASP A 94 5.99 -1.55 -14.77
C ASP A 94 4.91 -2.32 -13.97
N ALA A 95 3.67 -1.83 -13.98
CA ALA A 95 2.50 -2.57 -13.50
C ALA A 95 2.04 -3.68 -14.47
N LYS A 96 2.59 -3.74 -15.70
CA LYS A 96 2.11 -4.66 -16.75
C LYS A 96 2.98 -5.87 -17.02
N GLU A 97 4.19 -5.99 -16.46
CA GLU A 97 5.04 -7.15 -16.70
C GLU A 97 4.89 -8.25 -15.63
N ASN A 98 3.65 -8.71 -15.44
CA ASN A 98 3.35 -10.03 -14.85
C ASN A 98 1.95 -10.51 -15.24
N THR A 99 1.63 -10.42 -16.53
CA THR A 99 0.43 -11.04 -17.12
C THR A 99 0.65 -12.54 -17.31
N GLY A 100 0.52 -13.30 -16.23
CA GLY A 100 0.49 -14.76 -16.23
C GLY A 100 -0.47 -15.23 -15.14
N GLY A 101 -1.65 -15.70 -15.55
CA GLY A 101 -2.84 -15.74 -14.72
C GLY A 101 -2.72 -16.50 -13.40
N HIS A 102 -3.15 -15.85 -12.32
CA HIS A 102 -3.74 -16.51 -11.15
C HIS A 102 -4.68 -15.54 -10.45
N LEU A 103 -5.96 -15.92 -10.38
CA LEU A 103 -7.07 -15.30 -9.61
C LEU A 103 -6.69 -14.96 -8.15
N TRP A 104 -5.60 -15.55 -7.63
CA TRP A 104 -5.02 -15.33 -6.32
C TRP A 104 -4.34 -13.96 -6.13
N TYR A 105 -3.84 -13.31 -7.19
CA TYR A 105 -3.22 -11.98 -7.06
C TYR A 105 -4.23 -10.85 -6.91
N ALA A 106 -5.45 -10.99 -7.44
CA ALA A 106 -6.56 -10.06 -7.20
C ALA A 106 -7.05 -10.10 -5.73
N MET A 107 -6.76 -11.19 -5.02
CA MET A 107 -7.04 -11.38 -3.58
C MET A 107 -5.86 -10.97 -2.68
N ARG A 108 -4.85 -10.28 -3.21
CA ARG A 108 -3.84 -9.64 -2.36
C ARG A 108 -4.50 -8.46 -1.67
N VAL A 109 -4.88 -8.67 -0.40
CA VAL A 109 -5.09 -7.58 0.57
C VAL A 109 -3.88 -6.67 0.41
N PRO A 110 -4.04 -5.42 -0.05
CA PRO A 110 -2.89 -4.57 -0.32
C PRO A 110 -2.07 -4.50 0.96
N ASP A 111 -0.76 -4.65 0.85
CA ASP A 111 0.13 -4.39 1.97
C ASP A 111 -0.26 -3.02 2.55
N GLY A 112 -0.40 -2.95 3.86
CA GLY A 112 -1.23 -2.02 4.62
C GLY A 112 -1.06 -0.51 4.50
N GLY A 113 -0.37 0.01 3.49
CA GLY A 113 -0.04 1.42 3.33
C GLY A 113 -0.74 2.14 2.19
N ASP A 114 -1.60 1.46 1.43
CA ASP A 114 -2.31 2.06 0.32
C ASP A 114 -3.63 2.65 0.83
N PHE A 115 -3.59 3.85 1.42
CA PHE A 115 -4.74 4.58 1.99
C PHE A 115 -5.69 5.13 0.91
N ARG A 116 -5.84 4.41 -0.20
CA ARG A 116 -6.56 4.86 -1.40
C ARG A 116 -8.00 5.19 -1.11
N THR A 117 -8.67 4.42 -0.25
CA THR A 117 -10.08 4.63 0.00
C THR A 117 -10.29 5.66 1.11
N LEU A 118 -9.44 5.69 2.15
CA LEU A 118 -9.50 6.75 3.16
C LEU A 118 -9.19 8.14 2.59
N LEU A 119 -8.24 8.23 1.66
CA LEU A 119 -7.82 9.49 1.02
C LEU A 119 -8.59 9.84 -0.25
N ARG A 120 -9.71 9.15 -0.53
CA ARG A 120 -10.56 9.46 -1.66
C ARG A 120 -11.75 10.34 -1.24
N PRO A 121 -11.97 11.48 -1.90
CA PRO A 121 -13.15 12.29 -1.67
C PRO A 121 -14.42 11.56 -2.14
N GLU A 122 -15.53 11.80 -1.46
CA GLU A 122 -16.85 11.24 -1.84
C GLU A 122 -17.55 12.05 -2.93
N PHE A 123 -17.22 13.33 -3.04
CA PHE A 123 -17.71 14.23 -4.08
C PHE A 123 -16.52 14.83 -4.81
N ILE A 124 -16.62 14.95 -6.13
CA ILE A 124 -15.59 15.55 -6.98
C ILE A 124 -16.22 16.61 -7.88
N ARG A 125 -15.40 17.53 -8.41
CA ARG A 125 -15.85 18.56 -9.36
C ARG A 125 -16.74 18.05 -10.50
N ARG A 126 -16.50 16.83 -11.00
CA ARG A 126 -17.32 16.23 -12.07
C ARG A 126 -18.78 16.04 -11.65
N ASP A 127 -19.06 15.86 -10.37
CA ASP A 127 -20.42 15.60 -9.88
C ASP A 127 -21.28 16.87 -9.90
N ILE A 128 -20.70 18.07 -10.08
CA ILE A 128 -21.44 19.35 -10.09
C ILE A 128 -22.54 19.34 -11.15
N GLU A 129 -22.22 18.94 -12.39
CA GLU A 129 -23.19 18.89 -13.48
C GLU A 129 -24.34 17.93 -13.14
N LEU A 130 -24.00 16.76 -12.59
CA LEU A 130 -24.99 15.78 -12.16
C LEU A 130 -25.90 16.32 -11.04
N VAL A 131 -25.34 17.03 -10.05
CA VAL A 131 -26.12 17.62 -8.95
C VAL A 131 -27.06 18.71 -9.47
N VAL A 132 -26.57 19.61 -10.32
CA VAL A 132 -27.36 20.72 -10.88
C VAL A 132 -28.51 20.19 -11.73
N ASP A 133 -28.22 19.26 -12.64
CA ASP A 133 -29.22 18.72 -13.57
C ASP A 133 -30.26 17.86 -12.85
N ARG A 134 -29.83 17.02 -11.89
CA ARG A 134 -30.75 16.06 -11.24
C ARG A 134 -31.67 16.69 -10.22
N LEU A 135 -31.24 17.81 -9.61
CA LEU A 135 -32.03 18.56 -8.65
C LEU A 135 -32.81 19.72 -9.28
N ASP A 136 -32.68 19.92 -10.60
CA ASP A 136 -33.31 21.03 -11.35
C ASP A 136 -33.00 22.39 -10.70
N LEU A 137 -31.74 22.59 -10.32
CA LEU A 137 -31.31 23.82 -9.63
C LEU A 137 -31.39 25.00 -10.61
N ASP A 138 -32.01 26.09 -10.16
CA ASP A 138 -32.14 27.30 -10.95
C ASP A 138 -30.82 28.09 -11.06
N ASP A 139 -30.81 29.12 -11.91
CA ASP A 139 -29.65 29.99 -12.11
C ASP A 139 -29.14 30.66 -10.82
N ALA A 140 -29.95 30.72 -9.77
CA ALA A 140 -29.58 31.32 -8.48
C ALA A 140 -28.97 30.30 -7.50
N THR A 141 -29.44 29.06 -7.51
CA THR A 141 -29.03 27.99 -6.58
C THR A 141 -27.92 27.11 -7.15
N ALA A 142 -27.85 26.92 -8.46
CA ALA A 142 -26.78 26.13 -9.09
C ALA A 142 -25.36 26.64 -8.74
N PRO A 143 -25.07 27.97 -8.78
CA PRO A 143 -23.74 28.47 -8.36
C PRO A 143 -23.44 28.23 -6.88
N ILE A 144 -24.47 28.12 -6.03
CA ILE A 144 -24.31 27.84 -4.60
C ILE A 144 -23.95 26.36 -4.41
N ALA A 145 -24.62 25.45 -5.12
CA ALA A 145 -24.31 24.02 -5.10
C ALA A 145 -22.89 23.74 -5.62
N GLU A 146 -22.48 24.41 -6.71
CA GLU A 146 -21.09 24.37 -7.20
C GLU A 146 -20.11 24.81 -6.11
N SER A 147 -20.35 25.96 -5.46
CA SER A 147 -19.48 26.44 -4.38
C SER A 147 -19.38 25.44 -3.22
N VAL A 148 -20.51 24.83 -2.82
CA VAL A 148 -20.54 23.83 -1.74
C VAL A 148 -19.69 22.60 -2.07
N LEU A 149 -19.73 22.11 -3.31
CA LEU A 149 -18.94 20.97 -3.75
C LEU A 149 -17.44 21.31 -3.89
N LEU A 150 -17.12 22.51 -4.37
CA LEU A 150 -15.73 22.98 -4.42
C LEU A 150 -15.14 23.18 -3.02
N ASP A 151 -15.90 23.78 -2.10
CA ASP A 151 -15.50 23.96 -0.71
C ASP A 151 -15.26 22.60 -0.01
N TYR A 152 -16.09 21.58 -0.34
CA TYR A 152 -15.88 20.21 0.11
C TYR A 152 -14.55 19.64 -0.39
N GLU A 153 -14.30 19.73 -1.70
CA GLU A 153 -13.11 19.16 -2.34
C GLU A 153 -11.84 19.80 -1.77
N ASP A 154 -11.81 21.13 -1.64
CA ASP A 154 -10.68 21.88 -1.07
C ASP A 154 -10.46 21.55 0.41
N ALA A 155 -11.53 21.47 1.19
CA ALA A 155 -11.45 21.13 2.61
C ALA A 155 -10.99 19.68 2.82
N PHE A 156 -11.45 18.74 1.98
CA PHE A 156 -11.02 17.36 2.00
C PHE A 156 -9.54 17.25 1.61
N GLU A 157 -9.11 17.89 0.54
CA GLU A 157 -7.74 17.82 0.05
C GLU A 157 -6.74 18.46 1.02
N THR A 158 -7.14 19.51 1.73
CA THR A 158 -6.35 20.11 2.81
C THR A 158 -6.06 19.10 3.93
N GLU A 159 -7.07 18.34 4.35
CA GLU A 159 -6.93 17.34 5.42
C GLU A 159 -6.19 16.09 4.93
N ALA A 160 -6.49 15.64 3.71
CA ALA A 160 -5.80 14.54 3.06
C ALA A 160 -4.30 14.83 2.89
N SER A 161 -3.94 16.04 2.42
CA SER A 161 -2.55 16.47 2.26
C SER A 161 -1.78 16.47 3.58
N ARG A 162 -2.37 17.00 4.66
CA ARG A 162 -1.76 16.94 6.01
C ARG A 162 -1.50 15.51 6.47
N PHE A 163 -2.44 14.60 6.20
CA PHE A 163 -2.24 13.20 6.56
C PHE A 163 -1.18 12.51 5.69
N ARG A 164 -1.14 12.80 4.38
CA ARG A 164 -0.09 12.29 3.47
C ARG A 164 1.30 12.76 3.89
N GLU A 165 1.45 14.04 4.22
CA GLU A 165 2.71 14.62 4.72
C GLU A 165 3.18 13.90 6.00
N LEU A 166 2.28 13.69 6.96
CA LEU A 166 2.61 12.96 8.18
C LEU A 166 3.02 11.50 7.91
N LEU A 167 2.35 10.82 6.97
CA LEU A 167 2.71 9.47 6.55
C LEU A 167 4.09 9.42 5.89
N GLU A 168 4.42 10.41 5.05
CA GLU A 168 5.74 10.52 4.43
C GLU A 168 6.83 10.74 5.48
N LEU A 169 6.60 11.64 6.44
CA LEU A 169 7.53 11.89 7.54
C LEU A 169 7.73 10.62 8.39
N ALA A 170 6.65 9.94 8.77
CA ALA A 170 6.74 8.67 9.51
C ALA A 170 7.49 7.58 8.71
N ALA A 171 7.24 7.49 7.41
CA ALA A 171 7.96 6.56 6.54
C ALA A 171 9.45 6.88 6.47
N ASN A 172 9.82 8.15 6.35
CA ASN A 172 11.21 8.61 6.36
C ASN A 172 11.93 8.20 7.64
N GLU A 173 11.30 8.39 8.81
CA GLU A 173 11.89 8.01 10.10
C GLU A 173 12.15 6.50 10.19
N VAL A 174 11.16 5.67 9.80
CA VAL A 174 11.30 4.20 9.77
C VAL A 174 12.40 3.78 8.79
N GLU A 175 12.49 4.41 7.63
CA GLU A 175 13.52 4.10 6.64
C GLU A 175 14.92 4.49 7.12
N ILE A 176 15.07 5.66 7.75
CA ILE A 176 16.34 6.07 8.37
C ILE A 176 16.74 5.06 9.45
N ALA A 177 15.83 4.68 10.34
CA ALA A 177 16.09 3.70 11.40
C ALA A 177 16.51 2.33 10.84
N ARG A 178 15.94 1.91 9.71
CA ARG A 178 16.33 0.65 9.03
C ARG A 178 17.72 0.69 8.39
N LEU A 179 18.25 1.87 8.12
CA LEU A 179 19.61 2.04 7.59
C LEU A 179 20.67 2.05 8.70
N GLU A 180 20.29 2.29 9.95
CA GLU A 180 21.21 2.35 11.09
C GLU A 180 22.09 1.08 11.22
N PRO A 181 21.58 -0.16 11.09
CA PRO A 181 22.42 -1.36 11.17
C PRO A 181 23.54 -1.42 10.14
N ILE A 182 23.33 -0.90 8.93
CA ILE A 182 24.37 -0.91 7.89
C ILE A 182 25.45 0.14 8.16
N PHE A 183 25.06 1.31 8.69
CA PHE A 183 26.01 2.32 9.13
C PHE A 183 26.88 1.82 10.30
N GLN A 184 26.27 1.14 11.28
CA GLN A 184 27.01 0.53 12.40
C GLN A 184 27.94 -0.59 11.94
N ALA A 185 27.48 -1.47 11.03
CA ALA A 185 28.30 -2.55 10.51
C ALA A 185 29.53 -2.04 9.74
N ALA A 186 29.40 -0.91 9.03
CA ALA A 186 30.47 -0.30 8.26
C ALA A 186 31.42 0.59 9.07
N ASP A 187 31.09 0.91 10.32
CA ASP A 187 31.94 1.73 11.19
C ASP A 187 33.33 1.09 11.37
N ALA A 188 34.38 1.88 11.14
CA ALA A 188 35.77 1.49 11.34
C ALA A 188 36.07 1.10 12.80
N SER A 189 35.30 1.60 13.77
CA SER A 189 35.42 1.22 15.18
C SER A 189 35.05 -0.26 15.42
N ASN A 190 34.04 -0.77 14.70
CA ASN A 190 33.56 -2.15 14.78
C ASN A 190 34.41 -3.14 13.97
N GLN A 191 35.18 -2.63 13.00
CA GLN A 191 36.01 -3.43 12.12
C GLN A 191 37.08 -4.23 12.87
N ARG A 192 37.82 -3.62 13.80
CA ARG A 192 38.90 -4.33 14.52
C ARG A 192 38.37 -5.48 15.37
N ALA A 193 37.20 -5.28 15.99
CA ALA A 193 36.55 -6.33 16.78
C ALA A 193 36.06 -7.48 15.88
N LEU A 194 35.53 -7.16 14.69
CA LEU A 194 35.15 -8.14 13.68
C LEU A 194 36.37 -8.94 13.19
N GLU A 195 37.45 -8.27 12.83
CA GLU A 195 38.71 -8.90 12.38
C GLU A 195 39.29 -9.83 13.44
N SER A 196 39.33 -9.40 14.71
CA SER A 196 39.79 -10.24 15.81
C SER A 196 38.94 -11.51 15.95
N ARG A 197 37.61 -11.39 15.99
CA ARG A 197 36.72 -12.56 16.11
C ARG A 197 36.90 -13.55 14.96
N ILE A 198 37.12 -13.05 13.75
CA ILE A 198 37.32 -13.89 12.56
C ILE A 198 38.68 -14.56 12.62
N ALA A 199 39.73 -13.82 12.97
CA ALA A 199 41.08 -14.36 13.15
C ALA A 199 41.09 -15.46 14.23
N ASP A 200 40.50 -15.19 15.39
CA ASP A 200 40.40 -16.12 16.51
C ASP A 200 39.61 -17.38 16.10
N GLY A 201 38.43 -17.21 15.49
CA GLY A 201 37.60 -18.32 15.05
C GLY A 201 38.21 -19.16 13.92
N MET A 202 39.09 -18.60 13.09
CA MET A 202 39.83 -19.33 12.07
C MET A 202 41.06 -20.05 12.64
N ALA A 203 41.77 -19.39 13.57
CA ALA A 203 42.91 -19.97 14.27
C ALA A 203 42.51 -21.19 15.12
N GLU A 204 41.38 -21.11 15.84
CA GLU A 204 40.79 -22.23 16.60
C GLU A 204 40.47 -23.45 15.72
N ARG A 205 40.29 -23.25 14.41
CA ARG A 205 39.98 -24.31 13.43
C ARG A 205 41.22 -24.83 12.70
N GLY A 206 42.42 -24.39 13.09
CA GLY A 206 43.68 -24.81 12.49
C GLY A 206 43.90 -24.29 11.07
N VAL A 207 43.28 -23.16 10.70
CA VAL A 207 43.52 -22.49 9.41
C VAL A 207 44.90 -21.82 9.43
N SER A 208 45.64 -21.88 8.32
CA SER A 208 46.97 -21.24 8.23
C SER A 208 46.87 -19.72 8.30
N ASP A 209 47.87 -19.09 8.93
CA ASP A 209 47.97 -17.62 9.07
C ASP A 209 47.89 -16.88 7.73
N GLU A 210 48.43 -17.47 6.66
CA GLU A 210 48.35 -16.90 5.31
C GLU A 210 46.92 -16.84 4.78
N LYS A 211 46.13 -17.88 5.06
CA LYS A 211 44.72 -17.94 4.67
C LYS A 211 43.85 -17.05 5.56
N VAL A 212 44.19 -16.90 6.84
CA VAL A 212 43.57 -15.91 7.73
C VAL A 212 43.82 -14.49 7.19
N ARG A 213 45.08 -14.14 6.90
CA ARG A 213 45.46 -12.83 6.37
C ARG A 213 44.76 -12.51 5.05
N GLY A 214 44.78 -13.44 4.08
CA GLY A 214 44.08 -13.24 2.81
C GLY A 214 42.56 -13.09 2.95
N THR A 215 41.96 -13.72 3.97
CA THR A 215 40.53 -13.55 4.27
C THR A 215 40.26 -12.17 4.89
N LEU A 216 41.13 -11.69 5.79
CA LEU A 216 41.01 -10.35 6.38
C LEU A 216 41.21 -9.25 5.32
N ASP A 217 42.22 -9.36 4.46
CA ASP A 217 42.45 -8.40 3.36
C ASP A 217 41.26 -8.32 2.41
N TRP A 218 40.64 -9.46 2.10
CA TRP A 218 39.44 -9.51 1.28
C TRP A 218 38.21 -8.91 1.97
N ILE A 219 38.02 -9.15 3.27
CA ILE A 219 36.97 -8.51 4.07
C ILE A 219 37.16 -6.99 4.08
N ASP A 220 38.39 -6.53 4.32
CA ASP A 220 38.72 -5.11 4.39
C ASP A 220 38.41 -4.40 3.05
N SER A 221 38.77 -5.02 1.92
CA SER A 221 38.40 -4.54 0.59
C SER A 221 36.88 -4.43 0.38
N ARG A 222 36.10 -5.41 0.89
CA ARG A 222 34.64 -5.38 0.81
C ARG A 222 34.01 -4.32 1.70
N MET A 223 34.51 -4.18 2.93
CA MET A 223 34.05 -3.14 3.86
C MET A 223 34.38 -1.73 3.35
N ALA A 224 35.52 -1.55 2.67
CA ALA A 224 35.85 -0.29 2.00
C ALA A 224 34.86 0.04 0.85
N GLY A 225 34.46 -0.97 0.06
CA GLY A 225 33.41 -0.80 -0.97
C GLY A 225 32.06 -0.43 -0.38
N MET A 226 31.67 -1.09 0.71
CA MET A 226 30.44 -0.82 1.46
C MET A 226 30.43 0.61 2.02
N ARG A 227 31.51 1.07 2.63
CA ARG A 227 31.66 2.47 3.10
C ARG A 227 31.53 3.47 1.97
N THR A 228 32.13 3.18 0.82
CA THR A 228 32.06 4.05 -0.36
C THR A 228 30.60 4.19 -0.83
N ARG A 229 29.83 3.09 -0.84
CA ARG A 229 28.40 3.12 -1.18
C ARG A 229 27.56 3.82 -0.13
N LEU A 230 27.82 3.61 1.16
CA LEU A 230 27.13 4.31 2.25
C LEU A 230 27.37 5.82 2.19
N ALA A 231 28.60 6.26 1.88
CA ALA A 231 28.91 7.67 1.67
C ALA A 231 28.13 8.29 0.50
N MET A 232 27.69 7.49 -0.48
CA MET A 232 26.81 7.94 -1.56
C MET A 232 25.33 8.01 -1.16
N LEU A 233 24.91 7.22 -0.16
CA LEU A 233 23.56 7.27 0.40
C LEU A 233 23.40 8.38 1.44
N GLU A 234 24.49 8.75 2.13
CA GLU A 234 24.47 9.76 3.20
C GLU A 234 23.76 11.06 2.80
N PRO A 235 24.00 11.67 1.63
CA PRO A 235 23.31 12.91 1.26
C PRO A 235 21.79 12.74 1.09
N MET A 236 21.33 11.54 0.72
CA MET A 236 19.90 11.24 0.56
C MET A 236 19.25 11.01 1.93
N VAL A 237 19.95 10.32 2.84
CA VAL A 237 19.54 10.13 4.24
C VAL A 237 19.50 11.47 4.95
N GLU A 238 20.50 12.34 4.76
CA GLU A 238 20.58 13.65 5.40
C GLU A 238 19.43 14.57 4.96
N ARG A 239 19.07 14.60 3.67
CA ARG A 239 17.86 15.32 3.21
C ARG A 239 16.59 14.88 3.94
N ARG A 240 16.46 13.58 4.22
CA ARG A 240 15.30 13.05 4.96
C ARG A 240 15.36 13.43 6.45
N ARG A 241 16.55 13.44 7.06
CA ARG A 241 16.76 13.96 8.43
C ARG A 241 16.44 15.45 8.52
N GLU A 242 16.85 16.25 7.53
CA GLU A 242 16.52 17.68 7.45
C GLU A 242 15.01 17.91 7.37
N ARG A 243 14.29 17.17 6.51
CA ARG A 243 12.81 17.24 6.45
C ARG A 243 12.15 16.92 7.79
N LEU A 244 12.62 15.89 8.50
CA LEU A 244 12.12 15.54 9.83
C LEU A 244 12.41 16.66 10.84
N ALA A 245 13.63 17.21 10.82
CA ALA A 245 14.01 18.31 11.70
C ALA A 245 13.16 19.57 11.47
N ASP A 246 12.91 19.94 10.21
CA ASP A 246 12.06 21.06 9.83
C ASP A 246 10.59 20.85 10.28
N ALA A 247 10.12 19.61 10.28
CA ALA A 247 8.79 19.23 10.75
C ALA A 247 8.65 19.11 12.28
N GLY A 248 9.73 19.33 13.04
CA GLY A 248 9.73 19.31 14.51
C GLY A 248 10.33 18.06 15.15
N GLY A 249 10.98 17.18 14.37
CA GLY A 249 11.73 16.02 14.85
C GLY A 249 10.97 14.69 14.70
N ASP A 250 11.09 13.84 15.73
CA ASP A 250 10.55 12.47 15.72
C ASP A 250 9.03 12.43 15.61
N ILE A 251 8.51 11.50 14.81
CA ILE A 251 7.09 11.31 14.55
C ILE A 251 6.55 10.20 15.46
N ASP A 252 5.80 10.61 16.48
CA ASP A 252 5.12 9.64 17.36
C ASP A 252 4.12 8.79 16.56
N ALA A 253 4.30 7.47 16.57
CA ALA A 253 3.38 6.50 16.01
C ALA A 253 1.92 6.73 16.44
N ARG A 254 1.68 7.17 17.69
CA ARG A 254 0.33 7.53 18.17
C ARG A 254 -0.22 8.76 17.46
N ALA A 255 0.62 9.71 17.08
CA ALA A 255 0.21 10.87 16.30
C ALA A 255 -0.25 10.45 14.89
N VAL A 256 0.44 9.48 14.26
CA VAL A 256 0.03 8.91 12.97
C VAL A 256 -1.34 8.24 13.07
N ILE A 257 -1.56 7.41 14.11
CA ILE A 257 -2.87 6.77 14.37
C ILE A 257 -3.95 7.81 14.65
N ALA A 258 -3.64 8.86 15.42
CA ALA A 258 -4.57 9.93 15.72
C ALA A 258 -4.95 10.73 14.45
N ALA A 259 -3.99 11.01 13.58
CA ALA A 259 -4.22 11.68 12.30
C ALA A 259 -5.08 10.83 11.35
N MET A 260 -4.81 9.52 11.27
CA MET A 260 -5.63 8.57 10.51
C MET A 260 -7.09 8.55 11.02
N ASN A 261 -7.30 8.49 12.33
CA ASN A 261 -8.64 8.55 12.92
C ASN A 261 -9.32 9.91 12.70
N ARG A 262 -8.55 11.00 12.75
CA ARG A 262 -9.04 12.35 12.42
C ARG A 262 -9.47 12.45 10.97
N MET A 263 -8.71 11.89 10.03
CA MET A 263 -9.07 11.88 8.60
C MET A 263 -10.38 11.14 8.36
N ASP A 264 -10.55 9.94 8.93
CA ASP A 264 -11.79 9.16 8.85
C ASP A 264 -12.99 9.94 9.44
N GLN A 265 -12.81 10.54 10.62
CA GLN A 265 -13.83 11.38 11.24
C GLN A 265 -14.17 12.60 10.38
N ARG A 266 -13.15 13.29 9.85
CA ARG A 266 -13.31 14.52 9.09
C ARG A 266 -13.98 14.27 7.74
N ARG A 267 -13.67 13.15 7.09
CA ARG A 267 -14.36 12.67 5.89
C ARG A 267 -15.87 12.57 6.13
N ARG A 268 -16.30 11.98 7.25
CA ARG A 268 -17.72 11.84 7.60
C ARG A 268 -18.38 13.19 7.91
N GLU A 269 -17.69 14.05 8.65
CA GLU A 269 -18.18 15.41 8.95
C GLU A 269 -18.36 16.26 7.70
N LEU A 270 -17.36 16.26 6.80
CA LEU A 270 -17.41 16.97 5.53
C LEU A 270 -18.57 16.43 4.67
N ARG A 271 -18.72 15.11 4.57
CA ARG A 271 -19.84 14.49 3.86
C ARG A 271 -21.19 14.98 4.41
N THR A 272 -21.40 14.88 5.73
CA THR A 272 -22.66 15.32 6.35
C THR A 272 -22.90 16.82 6.11
N ALA A 273 -21.89 17.67 6.32
CA ALA A 273 -22.03 19.10 6.12
C ALA A 273 -22.36 19.47 4.66
N THR A 274 -21.76 18.78 3.68
CA THR A 274 -22.03 18.98 2.25
C THR A 274 -23.44 18.53 1.89
N VAL A 275 -23.87 17.35 2.34
CA VAL A 275 -25.24 16.85 2.11
C VAL A 275 -26.26 17.78 2.74
N ASP A 276 -26.05 18.21 3.99
CA ASP A 276 -26.94 19.14 4.69
C ASP A 276 -27.02 20.49 3.95
N SER A 277 -25.89 20.99 3.45
CA SER A 277 -25.84 22.25 2.68
C SER A 277 -26.59 22.14 1.36
N ILE A 278 -26.40 21.06 0.60
CA ILE A 278 -27.14 20.81 -0.64
C ILE A 278 -28.64 20.66 -0.34
N ALA A 279 -29.01 19.96 0.73
CA ALA A 279 -30.41 19.80 1.13
C ALA A 279 -31.12 21.14 1.41
N THR A 280 -30.39 22.18 1.83
CA THR A 280 -30.99 23.52 2.02
C THR A 280 -31.32 24.25 0.71
N LEU A 281 -30.73 23.83 -0.40
CA LEU A 281 -30.94 24.42 -1.73
C LEU A 281 -32.13 23.79 -2.45
N VAL A 282 -32.59 22.64 -1.98
CA VAL A 282 -33.61 21.81 -2.62
C VAL A 282 -35.01 22.23 -2.13
N GLU A 283 -35.98 22.28 -3.04
CA GLU A 283 -37.37 22.62 -2.68
C GLU A 283 -38.03 21.53 -1.80
N PRO A 284 -38.98 21.90 -0.92
CA PRO A 284 -39.77 20.92 -0.18
C PRO A 284 -40.48 19.93 -1.11
N GLY A 285 -40.26 18.63 -0.95
CA GLY A 285 -40.78 17.57 -1.82
C GLY A 285 -39.76 16.93 -2.76
N MET A 286 -38.56 17.50 -2.88
CA MET A 286 -37.45 16.97 -3.69
C MET A 286 -36.44 16.17 -2.86
N GLU A 287 -36.76 15.82 -1.61
CA GLU A 287 -35.87 15.08 -0.71
C GLU A 287 -35.53 13.69 -1.27
N THR A 288 -36.50 13.02 -1.91
CA THR A 288 -36.27 11.72 -2.55
C THR A 288 -35.32 11.84 -3.74
N SER A 289 -35.43 12.90 -4.54
CA SER A 289 -34.51 13.14 -5.66
C SER A 289 -33.08 13.38 -5.21
N LEU A 290 -32.89 14.04 -4.06
CA LEU A 290 -31.58 14.18 -3.44
C LEU A 290 -31.04 12.83 -2.94
N GLU A 291 -31.87 12.00 -2.30
CA GLU A 291 -31.45 10.66 -1.87
C GLU A 291 -31.02 9.79 -3.06
N ASP A 292 -31.80 9.77 -4.15
CA ASP A 292 -31.53 9.01 -5.36
C ASP A 292 -30.22 9.47 -6.04
N LEU A 293 -30.01 10.78 -6.14
CA LEU A 293 -28.77 11.37 -6.65
C LEU A 293 -27.55 10.96 -5.80
N LEU A 294 -27.67 10.99 -4.47
CA LEU A 294 -26.57 10.59 -3.60
C LEU A 294 -26.26 9.09 -3.73
N ASP A 295 -27.27 8.25 -3.95
CA ASP A 295 -27.09 6.82 -4.23
C ASP A 295 -26.38 6.59 -5.57
N GLU A 296 -26.74 7.36 -6.61
CA GLU A 296 -26.05 7.35 -7.90
C GLU A 296 -24.57 7.73 -7.77
N ILE A 297 -24.24 8.83 -7.10
CA ILE A 297 -22.87 9.27 -6.86
C ILE A 297 -22.06 8.17 -6.13
N ARG A 298 -22.65 7.55 -5.09
CA ARG A 298 -22.02 6.45 -4.34
C ARG A 298 -21.70 5.26 -5.23
N ILE A 299 -22.61 4.89 -6.14
CA ILE A 299 -22.40 3.80 -7.09
C ILE A 299 -21.28 4.16 -8.06
N GLN A 300 -21.35 5.33 -8.71
CA GLN A 300 -20.36 5.78 -9.69
C GLN A 300 -18.94 5.80 -9.12
N HIS A 301 -18.78 6.32 -7.91
CA HIS A 301 -17.48 6.43 -7.24
C HIS A 301 -17.04 5.10 -6.63
N GLY A 302 -17.98 4.32 -6.10
CA GLY A 302 -17.72 3.01 -5.50
C GLY A 302 -17.11 2.02 -6.50
N MET A 303 -17.56 2.04 -7.76
CA MET A 303 -17.05 1.14 -8.80
C MET A 303 -15.57 1.28 -9.10
N ALA A 304 -14.99 2.48 -8.96
CA ALA A 304 -13.58 2.75 -9.29
C ALA A 304 -12.59 1.89 -8.48
N ASP A 305 -13.04 1.36 -7.35
CA ASP A 305 -12.24 0.61 -6.39
C ASP A 305 -12.52 -0.90 -6.37
N SER A 306 -13.44 -1.36 -7.21
CA SER A 306 -13.87 -2.74 -7.30
C SER A 306 -12.78 -3.61 -7.94
N ARG A 307 -12.58 -4.80 -7.37
CA ARG A 307 -11.57 -5.79 -7.79
C ARG A 307 -12.20 -7.06 -8.35
N MET A 308 -13.49 -7.25 -8.09
CA MET A 308 -14.24 -8.39 -8.60
C MET A 308 -14.90 -8.05 -9.93
N GLY A 309 -14.79 -8.98 -10.90
CA GLY A 309 -15.59 -8.91 -12.12
C GLY A 309 -17.08 -8.83 -11.79
N GLY A 310 -17.80 -7.94 -12.47
CA GLY A 310 -19.20 -7.63 -12.19
C GLY A 310 -19.42 -6.53 -11.16
N ALA A 311 -18.51 -6.30 -10.21
CA ALA A 311 -18.62 -5.20 -9.24
C ALA A 311 -18.24 -3.82 -9.82
N THR A 312 -17.73 -3.79 -11.06
CA THR A 312 -17.48 -2.57 -11.85
C THR A 312 -18.61 -2.28 -12.84
N THR A 313 -19.71 -3.04 -12.81
CA THR A 313 -20.83 -2.84 -13.73
C THR A 313 -21.50 -1.51 -13.42
N ASP A 314 -21.48 -0.63 -14.41
CA ASP A 314 -22.21 0.63 -14.35
C ASP A 314 -23.68 0.36 -14.64
N ILE A 315 -24.42 0.03 -13.58
CA ILE A 315 -25.85 -0.27 -13.65
C ILE A 315 -26.67 0.97 -14.02
N VAL A 316 -26.21 2.16 -13.63
CA VAL A 316 -26.87 3.43 -13.93
C VAL A 316 -26.78 3.72 -15.42
N ALA A 317 -25.58 3.59 -16.01
CA ALA A 317 -25.41 3.71 -17.46
C ALA A 317 -26.18 2.62 -18.23
N ALA A 318 -26.27 1.40 -17.69
CA ALA A 318 -27.06 0.33 -18.30
C ALA A 318 -28.56 0.66 -18.29
N LEU A 319 -29.11 1.15 -17.18
CA LEU A 319 -30.50 1.59 -17.08
C LEU A 319 -30.81 2.74 -18.06
N GLY A 320 -29.89 3.70 -18.18
CA GLY A 320 -30.01 4.81 -19.15
C GLY A 320 -29.97 4.40 -20.63
N SER A 321 -29.64 3.14 -20.94
CA SER A 321 -29.67 2.60 -22.31
C SER A 321 -31.03 2.05 -22.73
N ILE A 322 -31.98 1.94 -21.80
CA ILE A 322 -33.30 1.37 -22.04
C ILE A 322 -34.22 2.45 -22.62
N ASP A 323 -35.04 2.09 -23.63
CA ASP A 323 -36.07 2.99 -24.14
C ASP A 323 -37.12 3.33 -23.06
N ALA A 324 -37.58 4.58 -23.01
CA ALA A 324 -38.50 5.05 -21.99
C ALA A 324 -39.82 4.24 -21.93
N ALA A 325 -40.35 3.80 -23.07
CA ALA A 325 -41.59 3.03 -23.09
C ALA A 325 -41.37 1.61 -22.54
N SER A 326 -40.24 0.97 -22.88
CA SER A 326 -39.87 -0.34 -22.34
C SER A 326 -39.54 -0.28 -20.85
N TYR A 327 -38.90 0.81 -20.42
CA TYR A 327 -38.56 1.08 -19.02
C TYR A 327 -39.80 1.21 -18.14
N GLU A 328 -40.78 2.02 -18.56
CA GLU A 328 -42.07 2.16 -17.88
C GLU A 328 -42.87 0.85 -17.88
N ALA A 329 -42.95 0.17 -19.04
CA ALA A 329 -43.72 -1.07 -19.17
C ALA A 329 -43.14 -2.22 -18.35
N ALA A 330 -41.82 -2.26 -18.13
CA ALA A 330 -41.17 -3.20 -17.23
C ALA A 330 -41.31 -2.84 -15.73
N GLY A 331 -41.98 -1.72 -15.42
CA GLY A 331 -42.22 -1.25 -14.05
C GLY A 331 -40.95 -0.78 -13.33
N LEU A 332 -39.90 -0.43 -14.07
CA LEU A 332 -38.60 -0.08 -13.48
C LEU A 332 -38.64 1.27 -12.77
N ALA A 333 -39.46 2.21 -13.24
CA ALA A 333 -39.61 3.54 -12.63
C ALA A 333 -39.98 3.51 -11.14
N THR A 334 -40.70 2.48 -10.69
CA THR A 334 -41.13 2.35 -9.29
C THR A 334 -40.06 1.68 -8.43
N ASP A 335 -39.37 0.68 -8.97
CA ASP A 335 -38.48 -0.19 -8.21
C ASP A 335 -37.00 0.27 -8.29
N GLU A 336 -36.63 1.02 -9.33
CA GLU A 336 -35.24 1.47 -9.54
C GLU A 336 -34.65 2.19 -8.32
N PRO A 337 -35.32 3.17 -7.68
CA PRO A 337 -34.77 3.86 -6.52
C PRO A 337 -34.40 2.90 -5.39
N GLU A 338 -35.26 1.92 -5.09
CA GLU A 338 -34.98 0.91 -4.07
C GLU A 338 -33.80 0.01 -4.47
N MET A 339 -33.72 -0.39 -5.75
CA MET A 339 -32.62 -1.19 -6.27
C MET A 339 -31.28 -0.47 -6.19
N LEU A 340 -31.21 0.80 -6.61
CA LEU A 340 -30.01 1.62 -6.55
C LEU A 340 -29.59 1.87 -5.10
N ARG A 341 -30.55 2.15 -4.21
CA ARG A 341 -30.29 2.32 -2.78
C ARG A 341 -29.63 1.11 -2.15
N GLU A 342 -30.09 -0.11 -2.45
CA GLU A 342 -29.46 -1.33 -1.93
C GLU A 342 -28.02 -1.52 -2.41
N ILE A 343 -27.75 -1.19 -3.68
CA ILE A 343 -26.40 -1.26 -4.25
C ILE A 343 -25.52 -0.19 -3.60
N ALA A 344 -26.02 1.05 -3.44
CA ALA A 344 -25.32 2.15 -2.79
C ALA A 344 -24.95 1.82 -1.33
N LEU A 345 -25.89 1.25 -0.56
CA LEU A 345 -25.64 0.77 0.80
C LEU A 345 -24.57 -0.34 0.85
N SER A 346 -24.53 -1.21 -0.16
CA SER A 346 -23.50 -2.24 -0.28
C SER A 346 -22.12 -1.63 -0.55
N PHE A 347 -22.05 -0.59 -1.40
CA PHE A 347 -20.82 0.16 -1.64
C PHE A 347 -20.34 0.91 -0.39
N ASP A 348 -21.23 1.51 0.39
CA ASP A 348 -20.90 2.17 1.66
C ASP A 348 -20.32 1.16 2.67
N ALA A 349 -20.99 0.02 2.85
CA ALA A 349 -20.53 -1.05 3.74
C ALA A 349 -19.14 -1.55 3.36
N ARG A 350 -18.88 -1.69 2.05
CA ARG A 350 -17.57 -2.08 1.53
C ARG A 350 -16.51 -1.00 1.77
N THR A 351 -16.84 0.27 1.50
CA THR A 351 -15.94 1.41 1.72
C THR A 351 -15.49 1.48 3.19
N GLU A 352 -16.44 1.35 4.12
CA GLU A 352 -16.17 1.28 5.56
C GLU A 352 -15.32 0.06 5.96
N ALA A 353 -15.59 -1.10 5.36
CA ALA A 353 -14.78 -2.30 5.60
C ALA A 353 -13.34 -2.14 5.11
N ARG A 354 -13.14 -1.49 3.95
CA ARG A 354 -11.82 -1.22 3.40
C ARG A 354 -11.05 -0.18 4.21
N ILE A 355 -11.70 0.93 4.61
CA ILE A 355 -11.10 1.93 5.51
C ILE A 355 -10.68 1.26 6.83
N ARG A 356 -11.54 0.41 7.42
CA ARG A 356 -11.19 -0.34 8.64
C ARG A 356 -9.95 -1.21 8.44
N ARG A 357 -9.84 -1.90 7.30
CA ARG A 357 -8.67 -2.72 6.95
C ARG A 357 -7.42 -1.87 6.74
N GLU A 358 -7.50 -0.72 6.08
CA GLU A 358 -6.40 0.25 5.95
C GLU A 358 -5.89 0.68 7.34
N LYS A 359 -6.82 1.03 8.25
CA LYS A 359 -6.49 1.42 9.62
C LYS A 359 -5.78 0.32 10.41
N GLN A 360 -6.33 -0.90 10.37
CA GLN A 360 -5.74 -2.06 11.05
C GLN A 360 -4.37 -2.44 10.47
N ALA A 361 -4.14 -2.14 9.20
CA ALA A 361 -2.88 -2.46 8.55
C ALA A 361 -1.78 -1.44 8.92
N LEU A 362 -2.13 -0.17 9.10
CA LEU A 362 -1.24 0.84 9.67
C LEU A 362 -0.88 0.52 11.13
N GLU A 363 -1.88 0.18 11.96
CA GLU A 363 -1.66 -0.24 13.35
C GLU A 363 -0.65 -1.39 13.44
N ARG A 364 -0.80 -2.40 12.58
CA ARG A 364 0.15 -3.51 12.49
C ARG A 364 1.54 -3.07 12.04
N SER A 365 1.63 -2.15 11.07
CA SER A 365 2.91 -1.67 10.56
C SER A 365 3.71 -0.95 11.65
N ILE A 366 3.03 -0.08 12.40
CA ILE A 366 3.58 0.62 13.56
C ILE A 366 4.07 -0.38 14.60
N GLU A 367 3.22 -1.33 14.97
CA GLU A 367 3.54 -2.32 15.99
C GLU A 367 4.77 -3.16 15.61
N MET A 368 4.82 -3.65 14.37
CA MET A 368 5.97 -4.42 13.86
C MET A 368 7.27 -3.61 13.91
N SER A 369 7.17 -2.28 13.76
CA SER A 369 8.32 -1.37 13.88
C SER A 369 8.75 -1.18 15.34
N GLU A 370 7.80 -0.99 16.26
CA GLU A 370 8.08 -0.81 17.69
C GLU A 370 8.58 -2.09 18.37
N SER A 371 8.09 -3.28 17.95
CA SER A 371 8.43 -4.56 18.57
C SER A 371 9.63 -5.28 17.95
N GLY A 372 10.28 -4.69 16.93
CA GLY A 372 11.41 -5.33 16.25
C GLY A 372 11.01 -6.60 15.45
N GLY A 373 9.76 -6.70 15.00
CA GLY A 373 9.28 -7.77 14.14
C GLY A 373 8.49 -8.90 14.83
N GLU A 374 8.44 -8.92 16.16
CA GLU A 374 7.53 -9.80 16.91
C GLU A 374 6.13 -9.16 16.99
N GLY A 375 5.32 -9.29 15.93
CA GLY A 375 3.96 -8.74 15.92
C GLY A 375 2.98 -9.55 16.80
N ASP A 376 2.17 -8.85 17.60
CA ASP A 376 1.08 -9.40 18.41
C ASP A 376 0.16 -10.25 17.54
N SER A 377 -0.13 -11.45 18.03
CA SER A 377 -1.06 -12.36 17.38
C SER A 377 -2.45 -11.74 17.27
N ARG A 378 -2.86 -10.89 18.21
CA ARG A 378 -4.16 -10.22 18.21
C ARG A 378 -4.29 -9.18 17.10
N ILE A 379 -3.27 -8.35 16.86
CA ILE A 379 -3.30 -7.33 15.80
C ILE A 379 -3.28 -8.01 14.43
N ARG A 380 -2.50 -9.09 14.27
CA ARG A 380 -2.55 -9.94 13.07
C ARG A 380 -3.93 -10.55 12.84
N GLU A 381 -4.60 -11.01 13.90
CA GLU A 381 -5.95 -11.55 13.82
C GLU A 381 -6.98 -10.47 13.45
N ARG A 382 -6.90 -9.27 14.04
CA ARG A 382 -7.76 -8.14 13.67
C ARG A 382 -7.62 -7.73 12.22
N LEU A 383 -6.40 -7.62 11.70
CA LEU A 383 -6.17 -7.31 10.30
C LEU A 383 -6.74 -8.40 9.37
N ARG A 384 -6.59 -9.68 9.73
CA ARG A 384 -7.21 -10.77 8.98
C ARG A 384 -8.73 -10.66 8.97
N ASN A 385 -9.34 -10.42 10.13
CA ASN A 385 -10.79 -10.25 10.25
C ASN A 385 -11.29 -9.04 9.44
N ALA A 386 -10.55 -7.93 9.45
CA ALA A 386 -10.87 -6.75 8.64
C ALA A 386 -10.77 -7.04 7.14
N ALA A 387 -9.74 -7.76 6.70
CA ALA A 387 -9.60 -8.21 5.31
C ALA A 387 -10.71 -9.17 4.88
N THR A 388 -11.11 -10.10 5.75
CA THR A 388 -12.26 -10.98 5.48
C THR A 388 -13.55 -10.18 5.37
N ALA A 389 -13.77 -9.21 6.25
CA ALA A 389 -14.95 -8.34 6.20
C ALA A 389 -15.01 -7.50 4.91
N GLU A 390 -13.87 -6.95 4.46
CA GLU A 390 -13.77 -6.26 3.17
C GLU A 390 -14.14 -7.19 2.02
N LEU A 391 -13.59 -8.42 1.99
CA LEU A 391 -13.87 -9.38 0.93
C LEU A 391 -15.35 -9.78 0.90
N THR A 392 -15.97 -9.99 2.07
CA THR A 392 -17.40 -10.27 2.18
C THR A 392 -18.25 -9.11 1.67
N ALA A 393 -17.87 -7.87 1.98
CA ALA A 393 -18.59 -6.70 1.49
C ALA A 393 -18.42 -6.49 -0.03
N GLU A 394 -17.23 -6.75 -0.58
CA GLU A 394 -17.00 -6.73 -2.03
C GLU A 394 -17.83 -7.81 -2.76
N LEU A 395 -17.94 -9.01 -2.19
CA LEU A 395 -18.84 -10.05 -2.71
C LEU A 395 -20.30 -9.61 -2.67
N ALA A 396 -20.74 -8.96 -1.58
CA ALA A 396 -22.10 -8.46 -1.45
C ALA A 396 -22.43 -7.40 -2.53
N VAL A 397 -21.50 -6.48 -2.81
CA VAL A 397 -21.65 -5.52 -3.92
C VAL A 397 -21.81 -6.24 -5.26
N ARG A 398 -20.91 -7.19 -5.55
CA ARG A 398 -20.98 -7.97 -6.80
C ARG A 398 -22.32 -8.70 -6.94
N ASP A 399 -22.73 -9.41 -5.90
CA ASP A 399 -23.93 -10.24 -5.92
C ASP A 399 -25.20 -9.38 -6.00
N ALA A 400 -25.22 -8.22 -5.34
CA ALA A 400 -26.30 -7.25 -5.48
C ALA A 400 -26.41 -6.75 -6.93
N ILE A 401 -25.31 -6.30 -7.53
CA ILE A 401 -25.28 -5.81 -8.91
C ILE A 401 -25.72 -6.91 -9.89
N ILE A 402 -25.12 -8.10 -9.82
CA ILE A 402 -25.47 -9.21 -10.73
C ILE A 402 -26.93 -9.61 -10.56
N GLY A 403 -27.41 -9.72 -9.32
CA GLY A 403 -28.80 -10.03 -9.02
C GLY A 403 -29.77 -9.00 -9.61
N ARG A 404 -29.44 -7.71 -9.52
CA ARG A 404 -30.26 -6.63 -10.12
C ARG A 404 -30.21 -6.64 -11.65
N VAL A 405 -29.04 -6.89 -12.25
CA VAL A 405 -28.92 -7.05 -13.71
C VAL A 405 -29.78 -8.21 -14.22
N ASP A 406 -29.74 -9.38 -13.56
CA ASP A 406 -30.56 -10.53 -13.95
C ASP A 406 -32.06 -10.26 -13.79
N LEU A 407 -32.47 -9.57 -12.71
CA LEU A 407 -33.85 -9.17 -12.48
C LEU A 407 -34.36 -8.22 -13.56
N ILE A 408 -33.61 -7.15 -13.85
CA ILE A 408 -33.96 -6.15 -14.86
C ILE A 408 -34.04 -6.79 -16.24
N ARG A 409 -33.06 -7.62 -16.61
CA ARG A 409 -33.08 -8.36 -17.88
C ARG A 409 -34.36 -9.19 -18.01
N ALA A 410 -34.70 -9.99 -17.00
CA ALA A 410 -35.88 -10.87 -17.06
C ALA A 410 -37.17 -10.07 -17.27
N ARG A 411 -37.33 -8.93 -16.58
CA ARG A 411 -38.50 -8.05 -16.76
C ARG A 411 -38.55 -7.43 -18.16
N LEU A 412 -37.41 -6.98 -18.68
CA LEU A 412 -37.34 -6.45 -20.03
C LEU A 412 -37.61 -7.52 -21.08
N GLU A 413 -37.12 -8.76 -20.90
CA GLU A 413 -37.35 -9.86 -21.85
C GLU A 413 -38.85 -10.17 -22.05
N ASP A 414 -39.65 -10.00 -21.00
CA ASP A 414 -41.12 -10.19 -21.04
C ASP A 414 -41.85 -9.07 -21.80
N VAL A 415 -41.24 -7.88 -21.92
CA VAL A 415 -41.84 -6.67 -22.51
C VAL A 415 -41.28 -6.40 -23.91
N ASP A 416 -39.95 -6.27 -23.99
CA ASP A 416 -39.18 -6.03 -25.20
C ASP A 416 -37.80 -6.73 -25.13
N PRO A 417 -37.66 -7.87 -25.82
CA PRO A 417 -36.40 -8.61 -25.90
C PRO A 417 -35.23 -7.80 -26.47
N GLU A 418 -35.48 -6.80 -27.32
CA GLU A 418 -34.43 -5.97 -27.91
C GLU A 418 -33.85 -4.98 -26.89
N SER A 419 -34.72 -4.33 -26.09
CA SER A 419 -34.30 -3.53 -24.94
C SER A 419 -33.53 -4.37 -23.91
N ALA A 420 -33.98 -5.60 -23.64
CA ALA A 420 -33.27 -6.50 -22.72
C ALA A 420 -31.85 -6.85 -23.19
N ALA A 421 -31.68 -7.10 -24.50
CA ALA A 421 -30.39 -7.37 -25.11
C ALA A 421 -29.45 -6.15 -25.05
N THR A 422 -29.99 -4.96 -25.31
CA THR A 422 -29.25 -3.68 -25.26
C THR A 422 -28.76 -3.39 -23.84
N PHE A 423 -29.66 -3.48 -22.85
CA PHE A 423 -29.33 -3.33 -21.44
C PHE A 423 -28.20 -4.28 -21.01
N LEU A 424 -28.33 -5.57 -21.36
CA LEU A 424 -27.35 -6.59 -20.99
C LEU A 424 -25.97 -6.37 -21.65
N ASP A 425 -25.95 -5.89 -22.90
CA ASP A 425 -24.70 -5.56 -23.61
C ASP A 425 -23.96 -4.41 -22.92
N VAL A 426 -24.67 -3.34 -22.54
CA VAL A 426 -24.08 -2.21 -21.79
C VAL A 426 -23.57 -2.67 -20.43
N ALA A 427 -24.38 -3.39 -19.65
CA ALA A 427 -24.00 -3.92 -18.35
C ALA A 427 -22.76 -4.83 -18.43
N ARG A 428 -22.65 -5.66 -19.47
CA ARG A 428 -21.49 -6.54 -19.65
C ARG A 428 -20.22 -5.76 -20.01
N ARG A 429 -20.33 -4.76 -20.90
CA ARG A 429 -19.19 -3.96 -21.34
C ARG A 429 -18.56 -3.17 -20.20
N THR A 430 -19.35 -2.71 -19.24
CA THR A 430 -18.86 -1.95 -18.08
C THR A 430 -18.36 -2.87 -16.96
N GLY A 431 -19.05 -4.01 -16.73
CA GLY A 431 -18.76 -4.91 -15.61
C GLY A 431 -17.69 -5.98 -15.83
N PHE A 432 -17.45 -6.36 -17.08
CA PHE A 432 -16.60 -7.50 -17.44
C PHE A 432 -15.70 -7.10 -18.61
N ARG A 433 -14.66 -6.29 -18.32
CA ARG A 433 -13.60 -6.05 -19.29
C ARG A 433 -13.02 -7.41 -19.72
N ALA A 434 -13.08 -7.70 -21.02
CA ALA A 434 -12.49 -8.89 -21.65
C ALA A 434 -10.97 -8.86 -21.58
#